data_AF-A0A821T2U5-F1
#
_entry.id   AF-A0A821T2U5-F1
#
_cell.length_a   1.000
_cell.length_b   1.000
_cell.length_c   1.000
_cell.angle_alpha   90.00
_cell.angle_beta   90.00
_cell.angle_gamma   90.00
#
_symmetry.space_group_name_H-M   'P 1'
#
loop_
_entity.id
_entity.type
_entity.pdbx_description
1 polymer ?
#
loop_
_entity_poly.entity_id
_entity_poly.type
_entity_poly.pdbx_seq_one_letter_code
_entity_poly.pdbx_strand_id
1 'polypeptide(L)'
;MAEDEILRINRKLQKMIDKSDVDESIARDLLVRLQASRITLSTLQKTGIGKTVNTLRRLISNEDLSSIAKCLLKNWKKLVS
;
A
#
# COMPACT_ATOMS: atom_id res chain seq x y z
N MET A 1 11.24 -11.48 -8.00
CA MET A 1 10.64 -12.08 -6.78
C MET A 1 9.97 -11.04 -5.88
N ALA A 2 10.57 -9.88 -5.61
CA ALA A 2 9.91 -8.80 -4.83
C ALA A 2 8.69 -8.18 -5.53
N GLU A 3 8.74 -8.05 -6.85
CA GLU A 3 7.66 -7.40 -7.62
C GLU A 3 6.34 -8.19 -7.65
N ASP A 4 6.40 -9.52 -7.68
CA ASP A 4 5.20 -10.38 -7.68
C ASP A 4 4.47 -10.31 -6.33
N GLU A 5 5.23 -10.26 -5.24
CA GLU A 5 4.71 -10.07 -3.89
C GLU A 5 3.98 -8.73 -3.76
N ILE A 6 4.58 -7.65 -4.27
CA ILE A 6 3.97 -6.30 -4.25
C ILE A 6 2.68 -6.29 -5.08
N LEU A 7 2.67 -6.93 -6.26
CA LEU A 7 1.49 -7.05 -7.10
C LEU A 7 0.36 -7.84 -6.43
N ARG A 8 0.69 -8.94 -5.74
CA ARG A 8 -0.26 -9.73 -4.93
C ARG A 8 -0.84 -8.90 -3.79
N ILE A 9 0.01 -8.20 -3.03
CA ILE A 9 -0.42 -7.32 -1.94
C ILE A 9 -1.35 -6.23 -2.48
N ASN A 10 -0.97 -5.55 -3.56
CA ASN A 10 -1.79 -4.50 -4.16
C ASN A 10 -3.16 -5.01 -4.59
N ARG A 11 -3.24 -6.18 -5.25
CA ARG A 11 -4.51 -6.81 -5.62
C ARG A 11 -5.34 -7.19 -4.40
N LYS A 12 -4.70 -7.68 -3.33
CA LYS A 12 -5.37 -8.08 -2.09
C LYS A 12 -5.93 -6.87 -1.34
N LEU A 13 -5.15 -5.80 -1.24
CA LEU A 13 -5.60 -4.50 -0.73
C LEU A 13 -6.76 -3.95 -1.55
N GLN A 14 -6.67 -3.95 -2.89
CA GLN A 14 -7.77 -3.51 -3.76
C GLN A 14 -9.05 -4.31 -3.51
N LYS A 15 -8.96 -5.64 -3.37
CA LYS A 15 -10.14 -6.47 -3.08
C LYS A 15 -10.74 -6.20 -1.69
N MET A 16 -9.92 -5.92 -0.68
CA MET A 16 -10.39 -5.55 0.67
C MET A 16 -11.10 -4.20 0.65
N ILE A 17 -10.49 -3.23 -0.05
CA ILE A 17 -11.05 -1.90 -0.29
C ILE A 17 -12.40 -1.99 -1.01
N ASP A 18 -12.48 -2.80 -2.06
CA ASP A 18 -13.69 -3.00 -2.87
C ASP A 18 -14.82 -3.66 -2.07
N LYS A 19 -14.48 -4.62 -1.20
CA LYS A 19 -15.41 -5.22 -0.24
C LYS A 19 -15.76 -4.29 0.94
N SER A 20 -15.12 -3.12 1.03
CA SER A 20 -15.20 -2.20 2.17
C SER A 20 -14.88 -2.85 3.52
N ASP A 21 -14.21 -4.02 3.48
CA ASP A 21 -13.85 -4.86 4.62
C ASP A 21 -12.32 -4.84 4.71
N VAL A 22 -11.82 -3.68 5.13
CA VAL A 22 -10.39 -3.46 5.30
C VAL A 22 -10.05 -3.81 6.74
N ASP A 23 -9.71 -5.08 6.95
CA ASP A 23 -9.11 -5.54 8.20
C ASP A 23 -7.87 -4.70 8.51
N GLU A 24 -7.92 -3.94 9.60
CA GLU A 24 -6.87 -2.99 9.98
C GLU A 24 -5.54 -3.72 10.25
N SER A 25 -5.62 -4.90 10.86
CA SER A 25 -4.45 -5.76 11.11
C SER A 25 -3.80 -6.22 9.81
N ILE A 26 -4.62 -6.63 8.83
CA ILE A 26 -4.14 -7.09 7.53
C ILE A 26 -3.60 -5.91 6.71
N ALA A 27 -4.28 -4.77 6.74
CA ALA A 27 -3.79 -3.54 6.12
C ALA A 27 -2.43 -3.13 6.70
N ARG A 28 -2.24 -3.22 8.02
CA ARG A 28 -0.95 -2.93 8.68
C ARG A 28 0.15 -3.84 8.18
N ASP A 29 -0.10 -5.15 8.21
CA ASP A 29 0.86 -6.17 7.76
C ASP A 29 1.24 -5.96 6.29
N LEU A 30 0.25 -5.70 5.43
CA LEU A 30 0.48 -5.47 4.01
C LEU A 30 1.27 -4.19 3.76
N LEU A 31 1.02 -3.10 4.49
CA LEU A 31 1.81 -1.86 4.39
C LEU A 31 3.25 -2.06 4.86
N VAL A 32 3.47 -2.80 5.96
CA VAL A 32 4.82 -3.11 6.46
C VAL A 32 5.57 -4.01 5.49
N ARG A 33 4.92 -5.03 4.92
CA ARG A 33 5.51 -5.89 3.89
C ARG A 33 5.83 -5.11 2.62
N LEU A 34 4.98 -4.15 2.24
CA LEU A 34 5.27 -3.22 1.14
C LEU A 34 6.44 -2.28 1.46
N GLN A 35 6.62 -1.88 2.71
CA GLN A 35 7.74 -1.05 3.15
C GLN A 35 9.06 -1.83 3.16
N ALA A 36 9.00 -3.08 3.63
CA ALA A 36 10.15 -3.99 3.72
C ALA A 36 10.58 -4.51 2.33
N SER A 37 9.61 -4.69 1.42
CA SER A 37 9.92 -5.00 0.03
C SER A 37 10.38 -3.74 -0.67
N ARG A 38 11.58 -3.75 -1.25
CA ARG A 38 12.20 -2.57 -1.88
C ARG A 38 11.37 -2.09 -3.07
N ILE A 39 10.42 -1.19 -2.84
CA ILE A 39 9.56 -0.65 -3.90
C ILE A 39 10.44 0.13 -4.87
N THR A 40 10.44 -0.30 -6.14
CA THR A 40 11.12 0.38 -7.23
C THR A 40 10.11 1.18 -8.05
N LEU A 41 10.54 2.26 -8.72
CA LEU A 41 9.68 3.12 -9.53
C LEU A 41 8.81 2.32 -10.52
N SER A 42 9.41 1.32 -11.19
CA SER A 42 8.71 0.39 -12.09
C SER A 42 7.55 -0.35 -11.40
N THR A 43 7.76 -0.84 -10.18
CA THR A 43 6.73 -1.59 -9.46
C THR A 43 5.63 -0.66 -8.95
N LEU A 44 5.96 0.56 -8.52
CA LEU A 44 4.98 1.55 -8.08
C LEU A 44 4.02 1.95 -9.20
N GLN A 45 4.56 2.25 -10.39
CA GLN A 45 3.75 2.59 -11.57
C GLN A 45 2.97 1.38 -12.09
N LYS A 46 3.58 0.19 -12.15
CA LYS A 46 2.89 -1.04 -12.60
C LYS A 46 1.75 -1.48 -11.69
N THR A 47 1.94 -1.39 -10.37
CA THR A 47 0.89 -1.80 -9.43
C THR A 47 -0.14 -0.70 -9.21
N GLY A 48 0.23 0.57 -9.33
CA GLY A 48 -0.69 1.66 -8.95
C GLY A 48 -0.98 1.65 -7.45
N ILE A 49 -0.09 1.07 -6.65
CA ILE A 49 -0.21 0.97 -5.18
C ILE A 49 -0.42 2.35 -4.53
N GLY A 50 0.05 3.44 -5.16
CA GLY A 50 -0.23 4.81 -4.73
C GLY A 50 -1.72 5.16 -4.69
N LYS A 51 -2.51 4.71 -5.67
CA LYS A 51 -3.97 4.89 -5.68
C LYS A 51 -4.62 4.01 -4.62
N THR A 52 -4.22 2.74 -4.56
CA THR A 52 -4.71 1.77 -3.57
C THR A 52 -4.47 2.26 -2.14
N VAL A 53 -3.26 2.75 -1.81
CA VAL A 53 -2.93 3.28 -0.48
C VAL A 53 -3.63 4.60 -0.18
N ASN A 54 -3.87 5.46 -1.18
CA ASN A 54 -4.66 6.67 -0.97
C ASN A 54 -6.13 6.35 -0.67
N THR A 55 -6.70 5.34 -1.34
CA THR A 55 -8.05 4.85 -1.05
C THR A 55 -8.10 4.11 0.28
N LEU A 56 -7.10 3.29 0.58
CA LEU A 56 -6.93 2.60 1.85
C LEU A 56 -6.93 3.62 3.01
N ARG A 57 -6.16 4.70 2.89
CA ARG A 57 -6.14 5.80 3.87
C ARG A 57 -7.52 6.44 4.09
N ARG A 58 -8.41 6.39 3.10
CA ARG A 58 -9.77 6.95 3.20
C ARG A 58 -10.77 5.98 3.82
N LEU A 59 -10.52 4.68 3.73
CA LEU A 59 -11.37 3.63 4.30
C LEU A 59 -11.00 3.28 5.74
N ILE A 60 -9.72 3.40 6.09
CA ILE A 60 -9.26 3.13 7.43
C ILE A 60 -9.40 4.41 8.28
N SER A 61 -10.13 4.31 9.39
CA SER A 61 -10.25 5.41 10.38
C SER A 61 -9.12 5.45 11.42
N ASN A 62 -8.11 4.59 11.29
CA ASN A 62 -7.07 4.39 12.30
C ASN A 62 -5.82 5.26 12.03
N GLU A 63 -5.38 6.00 13.04
CA GLU A 63 -4.27 6.96 12.95
C GLU A 63 -2.92 6.29 12.68
N ASP A 64 -2.67 5.10 13.24
CA ASP A 64 -1.45 4.32 13.01
C ASP A 64 -1.26 3.99 11.52
N LEU A 65 -2.32 3.46 10.90
CA LEU A 65 -2.29 3.08 9.50
C LEU A 65 -2.20 4.29 8.57
N SER A 66 -2.91 5.37 8.91
CA SER A 66 -2.83 6.64 8.18
C SER A 66 -1.40 7.21 8.19
N SER A 67 -0.69 7.08 9.31
CA SER A 67 0.70 7.50 9.45
C SER A 67 1.66 6.64 8.62
N ILE A 68 1.52 5.31 8.66
CA ILE A 68 2.31 4.39 7.84
C ILE A 68 2.08 4.65 6.34
N ALA A 69 0.81 4.78 5.93
CA ALA A 69 0.43 5.10 4.56
C ALA A 69 1.02 6.45 4.10
N LYS A 70 0.98 7.49 4.94
CA LYS A 70 1.62 8.79 4.65
C LYS A 70 3.15 8.66 4.50
N CYS A 71 3.79 7.86 5.34
CA CYS A 71 5.24 7.63 5.27
C CYS A 71 5.62 6.92 3.95
N LEU A 72 4.87 5.88 3.58
CA LEU A 72 5.00 5.18 2.31
C LEU A 72 4.80 6.11 1.11
N LEU A 73 3.74 6.91 1.09
CA LEU A 73 3.47 7.88 0.03
C LEU A 73 4.60 8.91 -0.12
N LYS A 74 5.19 9.38 0.99
CA LYS A 74 6.38 10.26 0.96
C LYS A 74 7.59 9.54 0.36
N ASN A 75 7.86 8.31 0.78
CA ASN A 75 9.00 7.54 0.29
C ASN A 75 8.86 7.23 -1.21
N TRP A 76 7.64 6.93 -1.65
CA TRP A 76 7.32 6.71 -3.06
C TRP A 76 7.42 7.99 -3.90
N LYS A 77 6.95 9.14 -3.38
CA LYS A 77 7.14 10.43 -4.06
C LYS A 77 8.62 10.75 -4.27
N LYS A 78 9.47 10.44 -3.29
CA LYS A 78 10.93 10.60 -3.43
C LYS A 78 11.53 9.65 -4.46
N LEU A 79 10.98 8.46 -4.61
CA LEU A 79 11.43 7.46 -5.60
C LEU A 79 10.98 7.75 -7.03
N VAL A 80 9.89 8.51 -7.20
CA VAL A 80 9.34 8.92 -8.51
C VAL A 80 9.91 10.26 -8.97
N SER A 81 10.64 10.96 -8.09
CA SER A 81 11.26 12.25 -8.37
C SER A 81 12.68 12.14 -8.90
#